data_AF-A0A919RGZ8-F1
#
_entry.id   AF-A0A919RGZ8-F1
#
_cell.length_a   1.000
_cell.length_b   1.000
_cell.length_c   1.000
_cell.angle_alpha   90.00
_cell.angle_beta   90.00
_cell.angle_gamma   90.00
#
_symmetry.space_group_name_H-M   'P 1'
#
loop_
_entity.id
_entity.type
_entity.pdbx_description
1 polymer ?
#
loop_
_entity_poly.entity_id
_entity_poly.type
_entity_poly.pdbx_seq_one_letter_code
_entity_poly.pdbx_strand_id
1 'polypeptide(L)'
;MILRDILAECDGVVRWGGDFKVPKESHFQIDVPPGDKRLDALANRISGWNSTPGEGAGAVDPFTSKRLQAARVMKRKQSSS
;
A
#
# COMPACT_ATOMS: atom_id res chain seq x y z
N MET A 1 11.47 -3.20 0.09
CA MET A 1 11.39 -1.93 -0.65
C MET A 1 10.13 -1.89 -1.48
N ILE A 2 9.97 -2.80 -2.45
CA ILE A 2 8.77 -2.93 -3.29
C ILE A 2 7.50 -3.13 -2.46
N LEU A 3 7.51 -4.05 -1.48
CA LEU A 3 6.32 -4.27 -0.64
C LEU A 3 5.88 -3.00 0.11
N ARG A 4 6.82 -2.21 0.62
CA ARG A 4 6.50 -0.95 1.30
C ARG A 4 6.02 0.14 0.36
N ASP A 5 6.51 0.11 -0.86
CA ASP A 5 6.06 0.99 -1.92
C ASP A 5 4.61 0.68 -2.31
N ILE A 6 4.25 -0.60 -2.43
CA ILE A 6 2.84 -1.05 -2.63
C ILE A 6 1.96 -0.58 -1.47
N LEU A 7 2.39 -0.78 -0.22
CA LEU A 7 1.63 -0.31 0.95
C LEU A 7 1.50 1.23 0.99
N ALA A 8 2.50 1.95 0.46
CA ALA A 8 2.46 3.39 0.28
C ALA A 8 1.49 3.80 -0.83
N GLU A 9 1.43 3.07 -1.96
CA GLU A 9 0.38 3.25 -2.95
C GLU A 9 -1.00 3.03 -2.34
N CYS A 10 -1.16 2.07 -1.42
CA CYS A 10 -2.42 1.87 -0.70
C CYS A 10 -2.71 2.95 0.36
N ASP A 11 -1.93 4.04 0.44
CA ASP A 11 -2.08 5.12 1.44
C ASP A 11 -2.09 4.62 2.91
N GLY A 12 -1.46 3.47 3.15
CA GLY A 12 -1.46 2.80 4.45
C GLY A 12 -2.83 2.27 4.88
N VAL A 13 -3.80 2.17 3.97
CA VAL A 13 -5.09 1.47 4.17
C VAL A 13 -4.87 -0.03 4.38
N VAL A 14 -3.80 -0.57 3.78
CA VAL A 14 -3.42 -1.98 3.92
C VAL A 14 -2.21 -2.11 4.85
N ARG A 15 -2.25 -3.09 5.76
CA ARG A 15 -1.10 -3.52 6.58
C ARG A 15 -0.64 -4.91 6.18
N TRP A 16 0.67 -5.12 6.25
CA TRP A 16 1.31 -6.42 6.02
C TRP A 16 1.69 -7.11 7.33
N GLY A 17 1.33 -8.39 7.44
CA GLY A 17 1.57 -9.20 8.63
C GLY A 17 3.03 -9.63 8.84
N GLY A 18 3.93 -9.36 7.91
CA GLY A 18 5.37 -9.58 8.11
C GLY A 18 5.98 -8.71 9.21
N ASP A 19 5.29 -7.64 9.63
CA ASP A 19 5.71 -6.79 10.75
C ASP A 19 5.17 -7.23 12.12
N PHE A 20 4.33 -8.27 12.15
CA PHE A 20 3.79 -8.75 13.42
C PHE A 20 4.89 -9.41 14.26
N LYS A 21 4.67 -9.47 15.58
CA LYS A 21 5.57 -10.17 16.51
C LYS A 21 5.89 -11.60 16.06
N VAL A 22 4.90 -12.28 15.50
CA VAL A 22 5.08 -13.53 14.76
C VAL A 22 4.79 -13.22 13.29
N PRO A 23 5.83 -13.12 12.43
CA PRO A 23 5.65 -12.75 11.04
C PRO A 23 4.70 -13.68 10.30
N LYS A 24 3.74 -13.08 9.57
CA LYS A 24 2.85 -13.76 8.64
C LYS A 24 3.00 -13.11 7.27
N GLU A 25 3.99 -13.57 6.50
CA GLU A 25 4.41 -12.90 5.26
C GLU A 25 3.34 -12.87 4.16
N SER A 26 2.40 -13.81 4.15
CA SER A 26 1.29 -13.83 3.19
C SER A 26 0.05 -13.05 3.67
N HIS A 27 0.07 -12.50 4.89
CA HIS A 27 -1.11 -11.84 5.47
C HIS A 27 -1.16 -10.35 5.11
N PHE A 28 -2.29 -9.93 4.58
CA PHE A 28 -2.63 -8.53 4.32
C PHE A 28 -4.03 -8.23 4.88
N GLN A 29 -4.21 -7.05 5.46
CA GLN A 29 -5.50 -6.64 6.01
C GLN A 29 -5.79 -5.17 5.75
N ILE A 30 -7.07 -4.80 5.72
CA ILE A 30 -7.51 -3.41 5.83
C ILE A 30 -7.24 -2.95 7.27
N ASP A 31 -6.52 -1.85 7.43
CA ASP A 31 -6.01 -1.32 8.70
C ASP A 31 -6.64 0.04 9.07
N VAL A 32 -7.84 0.29 8.56
CA VAL A 32 -8.62 1.51 8.80
C VAL A 32 -10.04 1.14 9.24
N PRO A 33 -10.71 1.99 10.05
CA PRO A 33 -12.07 1.70 10.48
C PRO A 33 -13.07 1.74 9.32
N PRO A 34 -14.25 1.11 9.47
CA PRO A 34 -15.35 1.27 8.52
C PRO A 34 -15.69 2.75 8.29
N GLY A 35 -15.91 3.14 7.03
CA GLY A 35 -16.23 4.52 6.65
C GLY A 35 -15.03 5.46 6.51
N ASP A 36 -13.79 4.96 6.64
CA ASP A 36 -12.60 5.77 6.35
C ASP A 36 -12.54 6.09 4.84
N LYS A 37 -12.60 7.37 4.51
CA LYS A 37 -12.61 7.87 3.12
C LYS A 37 -11.40 7.43 2.29
N ARG A 38 -10.27 7.09 2.94
CA ARG A 38 -9.09 6.58 2.23
C ARG A 38 -9.32 5.21 1.64
N LEU A 39 -10.14 4.38 2.29
CA LEU A 39 -10.54 3.08 1.74
C LEU A 39 -11.39 3.26 0.48
N ASP A 40 -12.38 4.15 0.52
CA ASP A 40 -13.22 4.46 -0.65
C ASP A 40 -12.39 5.01 -1.81
N ALA A 41 -11.48 5.95 -1.54
CA ALA A 41 -10.58 6.51 -2.54
C ALA A 41 -9.65 5.45 -3.16
N LEU A 42 -9.11 4.54 -2.33
CA LEU A 42 -8.28 3.43 -2.80
C LEU A 42 -9.10 2.47 -3.68
N ALA A 43 -10.29 2.07 -3.24
CA ALA A 43 -11.17 1.19 -4.00
C ALA A 43 -11.51 1.80 -5.37
N ASN A 44 -11.92 3.07 -5.40
CA ASN A 44 -12.24 3.78 -6.64
C ASN A 44 -11.05 3.83 -7.61
N ARG A 45 -9.83 4.08 -7.11
CA ARG A 45 -8.63 4.09 -7.95
C ARG A 45 -8.32 2.71 -8.52
N ILE A 46 -8.37 1.66 -7.71
CA ILE A 46 -8.13 0.28 -8.18
C ILE A 46 -9.18 -0.12 -9.21
N SER A 47 -10.46 0.21 -8.98
CA SER A 47 -11.53 -0.03 -9.95
C SER A 47 -11.29 0.73 -11.27
N GLY A 48 -10.78 1.97 -11.20
CA GLY A 48 -10.43 2.77 -12.37
C GLY A 48 -9.36 2.13 -13.26
N TRP A 49 -8.37 1.43 -12.67
CA TRP A 49 -7.31 0.76 -13.45
C TRP A 49 -7.84 -0.28 -14.43
N ASN A 50 -8.97 -0.95 -14.11
CA ASN A 50 -9.59 -1.91 -15.03
C ASN A 50 -10.12 -1.26 -16.31
N SER A 51 -10.31 0.06 -16.32
CA SER A 51 -10.87 0.81 -17.43
C SER A 51 -9.82 1.64 -18.19
N THR A 52 -8.57 1.66 -17.74
CA THR A 52 -7.51 2.52 -18.30
C THR A 52 -6.29 1.68 -18.71
N PRO A 53 -6.08 1.45 -20.02
CA PRO A 53 -4.89 0.77 -20.51
C PRO A 53 -3.60 1.46 -20.06
N GLY A 54 -2.65 0.68 -19.53
CA GLY A 54 -1.36 1.21 -19.06
C GLY A 54 -1.37 1.75 -17.63
N GLU A 55 -2.50 1.71 -16.92
CA GLU A 55 -2.54 1.90 -15.48
C GLU A 55 -2.66 0.56 -14.75
N GLY A 56 -2.32 0.55 -13.45
CA GLY A 56 -2.48 -0.62 -12.61
C GLY A 56 -1.23 -1.03 -11.84
N ALA A 57 -1.35 -2.16 -11.15
CA ALA A 57 -0.26 -2.76 -10.41
C ALA A 57 0.92 -3.05 -11.34
N GLY A 58 2.11 -2.54 -11.00
CA GLY A 58 3.33 -2.75 -11.78
C GLY A 58 3.49 -1.83 -13.00
N ALA A 59 2.54 -0.93 -13.28
CA ALA A 59 2.66 0.03 -14.39
C ALA A 59 3.69 1.14 -14.13
N VAL A 60 4.08 1.35 -12.87
CA VAL A 60 5.02 2.40 -12.45
C VAL A 60 6.30 1.77 -11.92
N ASP A 61 7.44 2.36 -12.26
CA ASP A 61 8.75 1.97 -11.72
C ASP A 61 8.85 2.25 -10.21
N PRO A 62 8.95 1.21 -9.35
CA PRO A 62 9.05 1.37 -7.90
C PRO A 62 10.41 1.89 -7.43
N PHE A 63 11.41 1.98 -8.32
CA PHE A 63 12.77 2.40 -8.00
C PHE A 63 13.01 3.91 -8.18
N THR A 64 12.01 4.67 -8.65
CA THR A 64 12.12 6.13 -8.72
C THR A 64 12.30 6.74 -7.31
N SER A 65 13.02 7.85 -7.20
CA SER A 65 13.38 8.45 -5.90
C SER A 65 12.15 8.78 -5.04
N LYS A 66 11.07 9.24 -5.66
CA LYS A 66 9.78 9.53 -4.99
C LYS A 66 9.18 8.27 -4.36
N ARG A 67 9.19 7.15 -5.09
CA ARG A 67 8.65 5.85 -4.67
C ARG A 67 9.47 5.27 -3.52
N LEU A 68 10.78 5.30 -3.66
CA LEU A 68 11.70 4.92 -2.59
C LEU A 68 11.51 5.75 -1.30
N GLN A 69 11.23 7.05 -1.42
CA GLN A 69 10.94 7.90 -0.27
C GLN A 69 9.61 7.53 0.38
N ALA A 70 8.55 7.35 -0.40
CA ALA A 70 7.24 6.93 0.08
C ALA A 70 7.32 5.57 0.82
N ALA A 71 8.04 4.60 0.25
CA ALA A 71 8.28 3.30 0.87
C ALA A 71 8.99 3.41 2.23
N ARG A 72 10.00 4.29 2.36
CA ARG A 72 10.69 4.53 3.64
C ARG A 72 9.79 5.18 4.68
N VAL A 73 8.98 6.16 4.28
CA VAL A 73 7.97 6.79 5.14
C VAL A 73 6.96 5.76 5.63
N MET A 74 6.46 4.91 4.73
CA MET A 74 5.47 3.89 5.05
C MET A 74 6.02 2.84 6.02
N LYS A 75 7.27 2.39 5.82
CA LYS A 75 7.94 1.49 6.77
C LYS A 75 7.91 2.09 8.18
N ARG A 76 8.33 3.34 8.35
CA ARG A 76 8.32 4.01 9.67
C ARG A 76 6.91 4.09 10.27
N LYS A 77 5.91 4.44 9.46
CA LYS A 77 4.50 4.55 9.89
C LYS A 77 3.98 3.22 10.44
N GLN A 78 4.31 2.10 9.80
CA GLN A 78 3.79 0.78 10.19
C GLN A 78 4.63 0.05 11.24
N SER A 79 5.91 0.40 11.40
CA SER A 79 6.81 -0.17 12.44
C SER A 79 6.61 0.44 13.85
N SER A 80 5.66 1.36 14.04
CA SER A 80 5.45 2.08 15.31
C SER A 80 4.27 1.54 16.14
N SER A 81 4.00 0.22 16.10
CA SER A 81 2.89 -0.42 16.82
C SER A 81 3.34 -1.65 17.58
#